data_AF-A0A957RYF4-F1
#
_entry.id   AF-A0A957RYF4-F1
#
_cell.length_a   1.000
_cell.length_b   1.000
_cell.length_c   1.000
_cell.angle_alpha   90.00
_cell.angle_beta   90.00
_cell.angle_gamma   90.00
#
_symmetry.space_group_name_H-M   'P 1'
#
loop_
_entity.id
_entity.type
_entity.pdbx_description
1 polymer ?
#
loop_
_entity_poly.entity_id
_entity_poly.type
_entity_poly.pdbx_seq_one_letter_code
_entity_poly.pdbx_strand_id
1 'polypeptide(L)'
;MLKTRSLTVLSLLVLLAMVIGACAAPMPAAPSTEPAAEAAIEATEAPAEEAAAPATDIGSEANPIKVLFVPSVDAQVIVSGGEIMANALKEATGLNFEVSVPTSYAATIEEMCASPENSMGFIPGLGYVLANQLCGVDVAYKAVRFGNDVYWAQILVPRDGDIQSLADLNGKKWAYPDAGSTSGYLAILPLFAENGIEPGETLEAGGHTGAVRAVYNGEADFASSFFSPPLKPEGEEPWKSGDAPDIPDDLIDSCAPSEDGSKLMCGDWRVLDARASLREEAPDVILDPIESLPIEPEFYAMDAGNWGPTYLGVNQRIDEVRSRAKRPVVVFIFDTGGCYDHPLLSGVAWNDLGRVFTGESDCADGHGHSTHVAGIIAANSPGQPLGIARMLPEIRLVPVKVLNNSGSGSYSWITEGTKYANEQAKKLIAEGYFVIYNYSLGGGSSYAPLEDAFKEAEA
;
A
#
# COMPACT_ATOMS: atom_id res chain seq x y z
N MET A 1 29.00 52.65 13.16
CA MET A 1 28.51 54.03 13.32
C MET A 1 28.06 54.53 11.95
N LEU A 2 26.79 54.95 11.83
CA LEU A 2 26.11 55.74 10.78
C LEU A 2 26.17 55.24 9.31
N LYS A 3 25.18 55.46 8.44
CA LYS A 3 23.70 55.52 8.44
C LYS A 3 23.30 55.77 6.97
N THR A 4 22.35 55.00 6.44
CA THR A 4 21.27 55.40 5.48
C THR A 4 21.52 55.87 4.02
N ARG A 5 20.77 55.18 3.12
CA ARG A 5 19.82 55.65 2.08
C ARG A 5 20.29 56.04 0.66
N SER A 6 19.92 55.17 -0.30
CA SER A 6 19.15 55.33 -1.56
C SER A 6 19.17 56.60 -2.44
N LEU A 7 19.16 56.32 -3.76
CA LEU A 7 18.73 57.11 -4.95
C LEU A 7 19.70 58.25 -5.38
N THR A 8 20.09 58.49 -6.65
CA THR A 8 19.49 58.26 -7.98
C THR A 8 20.56 58.54 -9.07
N VAL A 9 20.60 57.74 -10.16
CA VAL A 9 20.75 58.11 -11.60
C VAL A 9 22.02 58.86 -12.09
N LEU A 10 22.74 58.32 -13.11
CA LEU A 10 22.79 58.81 -14.52
C LEU A 10 23.98 58.22 -15.36
N SER A 11 23.64 57.48 -16.43
CA SER A 11 24.24 57.42 -17.79
C SER A 11 25.68 56.95 -18.12
N LEU A 12 25.79 55.91 -18.98
CA LEU A 12 26.32 55.94 -20.37
C LEU A 12 26.20 54.52 -21.01
N LEU A 13 25.38 54.27 -22.05
CA LEU A 13 25.71 54.12 -23.50
C LEU A 13 26.80 53.06 -23.82
N VAL A 14 26.77 52.15 -24.82
CA VAL A 14 25.95 51.86 -26.02
C VAL A 14 26.50 50.55 -26.66
N LEU A 15 25.69 49.59 -27.13
CA LEU A 15 25.40 49.18 -28.54
C LEU A 15 24.59 47.86 -28.42
N LEU A 16 23.48 47.61 -29.11
CA LEU A 16 23.34 47.53 -30.56
C LEU A 16 21.88 47.71 -31.02
N ALA A 17 21.73 48.46 -32.12
CA ALA A 17 20.60 48.78 -32.99
C ALA A 17 19.88 47.55 -33.61
N MET A 18 18.69 47.57 -34.23
CA MET A 18 17.64 48.55 -34.61
C MET A 18 16.42 47.70 -35.08
N VAL A 19 15.19 47.85 -34.57
CA VAL A 19 14.09 48.75 -35.02
C VAL A 19 13.62 48.54 -36.47
N ILE A 20 12.36 48.10 -36.63
CA ILE A 20 11.30 48.78 -37.41
C ILE A 20 9.92 48.47 -36.78
N GLY A 21 9.21 49.53 -36.32
CA GLY A 21 7.75 49.64 -36.37
C GLY A 21 7.39 50.62 -37.51
N ALA A 22 6.16 50.83 -37.99
CA ALA A 22 4.81 50.46 -37.58
C ALA A 22 3.88 50.73 -38.79
N CYS A 23 2.66 50.18 -38.79
CA CYS A 23 1.36 50.83 -39.12
C CYS A 23 0.29 49.81 -39.57
N ALA A 24 -0.95 50.11 -39.21
CA ALA A 24 -2.09 49.19 -39.03
C ALA A 24 -3.09 49.11 -40.20
N ALA A 25 -3.96 48.09 -40.19
CA ALA A 25 -5.36 48.16 -40.63
C ALA A 25 -6.23 47.03 -39.99
N PRO A 26 -7.56 47.22 -39.80
CA PRO A 26 -8.41 46.45 -38.90
C PRO A 26 -9.10 45.22 -39.53
N MET A 27 -9.50 44.26 -38.68
CA MET A 27 -10.23 43.05 -39.05
C MET A 27 -11.70 43.35 -39.45
N PRO A 28 -12.25 42.72 -40.52
CA PRO A 28 -13.66 42.78 -40.82
C PRO A 28 -14.49 41.74 -40.02
N ALA A 29 -15.74 42.11 -39.76
CA ALA A 29 -16.72 41.36 -38.98
C ALA A 29 -17.27 40.11 -39.69
N ALA A 30 -17.78 39.17 -38.90
CA ALA A 30 -18.37 37.90 -39.33
C ALA A 30 -19.69 38.08 -40.10
N PRO A 31 -19.96 37.25 -41.13
CA PRO A 31 -21.29 37.13 -41.71
C PRO A 31 -22.15 36.11 -40.94
N SER A 32 -23.40 36.47 -40.69
CA SER A 32 -24.48 35.57 -40.27
C SER A 32 -25.10 34.87 -41.47
N THR A 33 -25.28 33.55 -41.43
CA THR A 33 -26.23 32.83 -42.31
C THR A 33 -26.89 31.66 -41.58
N GLU A 34 -28.20 31.58 -41.76
CA GLU A 34 -29.21 30.58 -41.34
C GLU A 34 -28.87 29.11 -41.66
N PRO A 35 -29.60 28.14 -41.05
CA PRO A 35 -29.25 26.73 -41.10
C PRO A 35 -29.57 26.09 -42.46
N ALA A 36 -28.62 25.33 -43.00
CA ALA A 36 -28.83 24.44 -44.15
C ALA A 36 -29.05 23.00 -43.66
N ALA A 37 -30.00 22.33 -44.31
CA ALA A 37 -30.62 21.06 -43.94
C ALA A 37 -29.65 19.87 -43.76
N GLU A 38 -30.06 18.94 -42.88
CA GLU A 38 -29.48 17.62 -42.68
C GLU A 38 -29.28 16.87 -44.01
N ALA A 39 -28.03 16.56 -44.33
CA ALA A 39 -27.71 15.46 -45.22
C ALA A 39 -27.54 14.20 -44.36
N ALA A 40 -28.40 13.21 -44.58
CA ALA A 40 -28.31 11.91 -43.94
C ALA A 40 -26.94 11.28 -44.26
N ILE A 41 -26.17 11.00 -43.21
CA ILE A 41 -24.97 10.17 -43.30
C ILE A 41 -25.47 8.72 -43.26
N GLU A 42 -25.26 7.98 -44.35
CA GLU A 42 -25.54 6.54 -44.39
C GLU A 42 -24.77 5.84 -43.26
N ALA A 43 -25.46 4.98 -42.51
CA ALA A 43 -24.89 4.19 -41.44
C ALA A 43 -23.76 3.33 -42.01
N THR A 44 -22.53 3.61 -41.58
CA THR A 44 -21.41 2.71 -41.77
C THR A 44 -21.63 1.55 -40.81
N GLU A 45 -21.74 0.32 -41.32
CA GLU A 45 -21.83 -0.90 -40.51
C GLU A 45 -20.70 -0.90 -39.47
N ALA A 46 -21.08 -1.15 -38.21
CA ALA A 46 -20.13 -1.36 -37.13
C ALA A 46 -19.17 -2.51 -37.52
N PRO A 47 -17.88 -2.44 -37.13
CA PRO A 47 -17.01 -3.60 -37.25
C PRO A 47 -17.69 -4.77 -36.54
N ALA A 48 -17.78 -5.92 -37.21
CA ALA A 48 -18.27 -7.13 -36.59
C ALA A 48 -17.51 -7.35 -35.29
N GLU A 49 -18.26 -7.48 -34.20
CA GLU A 49 -17.77 -7.90 -32.89
C GLU A 49 -16.99 -9.21 -33.10
N GLU A 50 -15.67 -9.14 -32.92
CA GLU A 50 -14.79 -10.29 -33.00
C GLU A 50 -15.25 -11.24 -31.91
N ALA A 51 -15.89 -12.35 -32.31
CA ALA A 51 -16.44 -13.31 -31.38
C ALA A 51 -15.36 -13.73 -30.39
N ALA A 52 -15.60 -13.48 -29.11
CA ALA A 52 -14.72 -13.92 -28.03
C ALA A 52 -14.40 -15.40 -28.25
N ALA A 53 -13.11 -15.72 -28.31
CA ALA A 53 -12.65 -17.10 -28.35
C ALA A 53 -13.33 -17.86 -27.19
N PRO A 54 -13.72 -19.14 -27.38
CA PRO A 54 -14.34 -19.91 -26.31
C PRO A 54 -13.45 -19.87 -25.07
N ALA A 55 -14.03 -19.52 -23.92
CA ALA A 55 -13.32 -19.50 -22.64
C ALA A 55 -12.66 -20.88 -22.44
N THR A 56 -11.34 -20.88 -22.36
CA THR A 56 -10.53 -22.09 -22.20
C THR A 56 -10.63 -22.58 -20.76
N ASP A 57 -10.82 -23.88 -20.57
CA ASP A 57 -10.96 -24.48 -19.24
C ASP A 57 -9.74 -24.16 -18.36
N ILE A 58 -9.97 -23.85 -17.08
CA ILE A 58 -8.91 -23.55 -16.11
C ILE A 58 -7.99 -24.77 -15.98
N GLY A 59 -6.68 -24.53 -16.05
CA GLY A 59 -5.65 -25.56 -16.04
C GLY A 59 -5.44 -26.26 -17.40
N SER A 60 -6.05 -25.80 -18.48
CA SER A 60 -5.68 -26.22 -19.83
C SER A 60 -4.35 -25.59 -20.27
N GLU A 61 -3.73 -26.10 -21.34
CA GLU A 61 -2.48 -25.51 -21.87
C GLU A 61 -2.67 -24.05 -22.32
N ALA A 62 -3.88 -23.70 -22.77
CA ALA A 62 -4.23 -22.34 -23.20
C ALA A 62 -4.74 -21.46 -22.05
N ASN A 63 -4.95 -22.00 -20.85
CA ASN A 63 -5.33 -21.28 -19.64
C ASN A 63 -4.76 -21.97 -18.40
N PRO A 64 -3.43 -21.95 -18.22
CA PRO A 64 -2.79 -22.58 -17.07
C PRO A 64 -3.15 -21.84 -15.77
N ILE A 65 -3.09 -22.56 -14.66
CA ILE A 65 -3.19 -21.94 -13.33
C ILE A 65 -1.89 -21.22 -13.02
N LYS A 66 -1.95 -19.91 -12.81
CA LYS A 66 -0.79 -19.08 -12.47
C LYS A 66 -0.40 -19.32 -11.01
N VAL A 67 0.86 -19.66 -10.79
CA VAL A 67 1.47 -19.83 -9.46
C VAL A 67 2.40 -18.65 -9.22
N LEU A 68 1.92 -17.70 -8.43
CA LEU A 68 2.55 -16.40 -8.23
C LEU A 68 3.35 -16.38 -6.93
N PHE A 69 4.57 -15.86 -7.01
CA PHE A 69 5.42 -15.64 -5.84
C PHE A 69 5.88 -14.19 -5.80
N VAL A 70 5.96 -13.62 -4.62
CA VAL A 70 6.63 -12.33 -4.43
C VAL A 70 8.15 -12.47 -4.61
N PRO A 71 8.86 -11.43 -5.08
CA PRO A 71 10.32 -11.43 -5.24
C PRO A 71 11.03 -11.28 -3.87
N SER A 72 10.81 -12.23 -2.97
CA SER A 72 11.31 -12.18 -1.59
C SER A 72 12.79 -12.51 -1.45
N VAL A 73 13.30 -13.31 -2.37
CA VAL A 73 14.70 -13.68 -2.57
C VAL A 73 14.94 -13.72 -4.08
N ASP A 74 16.10 -14.23 -4.51
CA ASP A 74 16.41 -14.38 -5.93
C ASP A 74 15.27 -15.07 -6.72
N ALA A 75 14.82 -14.41 -7.79
CA ALA A 75 13.68 -14.87 -8.57
C ALA A 75 13.94 -16.21 -9.25
N GLN A 76 15.18 -16.49 -9.68
CA GLN A 76 15.51 -17.75 -10.35
C GLN A 76 15.51 -18.93 -9.37
N VAL A 77 15.92 -18.70 -8.12
CA VAL A 77 15.77 -19.67 -7.04
C VAL A 77 14.28 -19.98 -6.81
N ILE A 78 13.42 -18.96 -6.80
CA ILE A 78 11.97 -19.14 -6.62
C ILE A 78 11.36 -19.87 -7.81
N VAL A 79 11.67 -19.47 -9.05
CA VAL A 79 11.13 -20.10 -10.27
C VAL A 79 11.52 -21.57 -10.32
N SER A 80 12.79 -21.91 -10.10
CA SER A 80 13.23 -23.31 -10.15
C SER A 80 12.54 -24.19 -9.09
N GLY A 81 12.37 -23.69 -7.87
CA GLY A 81 11.60 -24.38 -6.83
C GLY A 81 10.09 -24.48 -7.16
N GLY A 82 9.53 -23.40 -7.70
CA GLY A 82 8.14 -23.34 -8.13
C GLY A 82 7.85 -24.31 -9.27
N GLU A 83 8.76 -24.46 -10.23
CA GLU A 83 8.62 -25.40 -11.36
C GLU A 83 8.59 -26.86 -10.89
N ILE A 84 9.40 -27.22 -9.89
CA ILE A 84 9.36 -28.55 -9.27
C ILE A 84 7.96 -28.82 -8.70
N MET A 85 7.41 -27.85 -7.96
CA MET A 85 6.07 -27.94 -7.40
C MET A 85 4.99 -27.98 -8.49
N ALA A 86 5.07 -27.12 -9.51
CA ALA A 86 4.15 -27.06 -10.63
C ALA A 86 4.11 -28.38 -11.40
N ASN A 87 5.25 -29.01 -11.62
CA ASN A 87 5.35 -30.33 -12.25
C ASN A 87 4.69 -31.42 -11.39
N ALA A 88 4.92 -31.41 -10.07
CA ALA A 88 4.27 -32.34 -9.16
C ALA A 88 2.74 -32.15 -9.13
N LEU A 89 2.26 -30.91 -9.14
CA LEU A 89 0.83 -30.60 -9.22
C LEU A 89 0.23 -31.04 -10.56
N LYS A 90 0.95 -30.84 -11.67
CA LYS A 90 0.54 -31.33 -12.99
C LYS A 90 0.43 -32.85 -13.03
N GLU A 91 1.41 -33.56 -12.49
CA GLU A 91 1.36 -35.03 -12.41
C GLU A 91 0.17 -35.52 -11.55
N ALA A 92 -0.10 -34.85 -10.43
CA ALA A 92 -1.16 -35.24 -9.51
C ALA A 92 -2.58 -34.91 -10.00
N THR A 93 -2.75 -33.80 -10.73
CA THR A 93 -4.07 -33.25 -11.09
C THR A 93 -4.40 -33.33 -12.57
N GLY A 94 -3.40 -33.46 -13.44
CA GLY A 94 -3.53 -33.33 -14.89
C GLY A 94 -3.67 -31.89 -15.40
N LEU A 95 -3.66 -30.88 -14.52
CA LEU A 95 -3.78 -29.47 -14.87
C LEU A 95 -2.41 -28.86 -15.21
N ASN A 96 -2.41 -27.80 -15.99
CA ASN A 96 -1.22 -27.02 -16.33
C ASN A 96 -1.07 -25.86 -15.37
N PHE A 97 0.17 -25.63 -14.95
CA PHE A 97 0.55 -24.58 -14.02
C PHE A 97 1.67 -23.74 -14.63
N GLU A 98 1.60 -22.44 -14.46
CA GLU A 98 2.61 -21.49 -14.93
C GLU A 98 3.17 -20.75 -13.72
N VAL A 99 4.47 -20.87 -13.48
CA VAL A 99 5.13 -20.22 -12.36
C VAL A 99 5.60 -18.84 -12.79
N SER A 100 5.27 -17.81 -12.01
CA SER A 100 5.71 -16.45 -12.26
C SER A 100 6.11 -15.74 -10.97
N VAL A 101 7.15 -14.92 -11.07
CA VAL A 101 7.64 -14.05 -10.00
C VAL A 101 7.60 -12.62 -10.53
N PRO A 102 6.53 -11.86 -10.24
CA PRO A 102 6.45 -10.46 -10.64
C PRO A 102 7.58 -9.62 -10.03
N THR A 103 7.81 -8.45 -10.62
CA THR A 103 8.96 -7.59 -10.33
C THR A 103 8.87 -6.86 -8.97
N SER A 104 7.71 -6.88 -8.33
CA SER A 104 7.49 -6.33 -6.99
C SER A 104 6.39 -7.09 -6.23
N TYR A 105 6.28 -6.83 -4.93
CA TYR A 105 5.21 -7.39 -4.12
C TYR A 105 3.84 -6.86 -4.57
N ALA A 106 3.76 -5.58 -4.92
CA ALA A 106 2.55 -4.97 -5.46
C ALA A 106 2.14 -5.58 -6.80
N ALA A 107 3.09 -5.77 -7.73
CA ALA A 107 2.82 -6.40 -9.02
C ALA A 107 2.32 -7.85 -8.87
N THR A 108 2.74 -8.55 -7.81
CA THR A 108 2.22 -9.89 -7.49
C THR A 108 0.74 -9.83 -7.13
N ILE A 109 0.34 -8.85 -6.32
CA ILE A 109 -1.06 -8.66 -5.93
C ILE A 109 -1.90 -8.21 -7.14
N GLU A 110 -1.39 -7.29 -7.95
CA GLU A 110 -2.04 -6.84 -9.19
C GLU A 110 -2.29 -8.01 -10.15
N GLU A 111 -1.31 -8.89 -10.33
CA GLU A 111 -1.44 -10.08 -11.18
C GLU A 111 -2.46 -11.09 -10.64
N MET A 112 -2.51 -11.28 -9.31
CA MET A 112 -3.55 -12.08 -8.67
C MET A 112 -4.94 -11.49 -8.92
N CYS A 113 -5.09 -10.17 -8.76
CA CYS A 113 -6.36 -9.48 -8.99
C CYS A 113 -6.76 -9.46 -10.47
N ALA A 114 -5.80 -9.46 -11.40
CA ALA A 114 -6.05 -9.59 -12.83
C ALA A 114 -6.45 -11.02 -13.24
N SER A 115 -6.15 -12.01 -12.40
CA SER A 115 -6.35 -13.44 -12.67
C SER A 115 -7.15 -14.15 -11.56
N PRO A 116 -8.36 -13.67 -11.17
CA PRO A 116 -9.05 -14.14 -9.98
C PRO A 116 -9.53 -15.60 -10.06
N GLU A 117 -9.79 -16.11 -11.28
CA GLU A 117 -10.36 -17.45 -11.50
C GLU A 117 -9.29 -18.54 -11.67
N ASN A 118 -8.05 -18.17 -12.01
CA ASN A 118 -7.01 -19.11 -12.42
C ASN A 118 -5.63 -18.79 -11.82
N SER A 119 -5.58 -18.18 -10.64
CA SER A 119 -4.31 -17.94 -9.95
C SER A 119 -4.29 -18.45 -8.51
N MET A 120 -3.09 -18.75 -8.05
CA MET A 120 -2.75 -19.00 -6.66
C MET A 120 -1.47 -18.27 -6.32
N GLY A 121 -1.32 -17.82 -5.07
CA GLY A 121 -0.20 -16.99 -4.65
C GLY A 121 0.47 -17.47 -3.37
N PHE A 122 1.80 -17.37 -3.33
CA PHE A 122 2.62 -17.49 -2.14
C PHE A 122 3.04 -16.08 -1.71
N ILE A 123 2.15 -15.43 -0.96
CA ILE A 123 2.26 -14.02 -0.57
C ILE A 123 2.43 -13.87 0.94
N PRO A 124 3.09 -12.80 1.41
CA PRO A 124 3.27 -12.55 2.84
C PRO A 124 1.96 -12.04 3.47
N GLY A 125 1.90 -11.93 4.79
CA GLY A 125 0.69 -11.54 5.53
C GLY A 125 0.07 -10.21 5.08
N LEU A 126 0.89 -9.16 4.90
CA LEU A 126 0.44 -7.87 4.36
C LEU A 126 -0.07 -8.02 2.92
N GLY A 127 0.64 -8.78 2.09
CA GLY A 127 0.22 -9.03 0.71
C GLY A 127 -1.14 -9.72 0.65
N TYR A 128 -1.41 -10.66 1.57
CA TYR A 128 -2.71 -11.28 1.71
C TYR A 128 -3.80 -10.28 2.13
N VAL A 129 -3.55 -9.46 3.15
CA VAL A 129 -4.52 -8.44 3.59
C VAL A 129 -4.90 -7.53 2.43
N LEU A 130 -3.91 -7.08 1.64
CA LEU A 130 -4.13 -6.25 0.46
C LEU A 130 -4.89 -7.01 -0.63
N ALA A 131 -4.48 -8.23 -0.97
CA ALA A 131 -5.12 -9.03 -2.02
C ALA A 131 -6.57 -9.40 -1.67
N ASN A 132 -6.86 -9.72 -0.40
CA ASN A 132 -8.21 -9.98 0.08
C ASN A 132 -9.09 -8.73 -0.03
N GLN A 133 -8.57 -7.56 0.37
CA GLN A 133 -9.30 -6.30 0.29
C GLN A 133 -9.55 -5.85 -1.15
N LEU A 134 -8.57 -6.02 -2.04
CA LEU A 134 -8.64 -5.51 -3.41
C LEU A 134 -9.43 -6.42 -4.35
N CYS A 135 -9.30 -7.74 -4.22
CA CYS A 135 -9.87 -8.68 -5.17
C CYS A 135 -10.36 -10.00 -4.54
N GLY A 136 -10.59 -10.03 -3.23
CA GLY A 136 -11.26 -11.15 -2.57
C GLY A 136 -10.44 -12.43 -2.51
N VAL A 137 -9.10 -12.35 -2.58
CA VAL A 137 -8.23 -13.52 -2.43
C VAL A 137 -8.44 -14.18 -1.07
N ASP A 138 -8.70 -15.48 -1.07
CA ASP A 138 -8.87 -16.31 0.13
C ASP A 138 -7.58 -17.06 0.48
N VAL A 139 -7.39 -17.31 1.78
CA VAL A 139 -6.25 -18.11 2.28
C VAL A 139 -6.65 -19.58 2.36
N ALA A 140 -5.96 -20.44 1.62
CA ALA A 140 -6.19 -21.89 1.66
C ALA A 140 -5.19 -22.61 2.58
N TYR A 141 -3.94 -22.15 2.61
CA TYR A 141 -2.84 -22.80 3.32
C TYR A 141 -1.95 -21.78 4.01
N LYS A 142 -1.31 -22.23 5.10
CA LYS A 142 -0.27 -21.49 5.83
C LYS A 142 1.01 -22.31 5.81
N ALA A 143 2.14 -21.66 5.52
CA ALA A 143 3.43 -22.34 5.52
C ALA A 143 3.91 -22.64 6.94
N VAL A 144 4.43 -23.85 7.16
CA VAL A 144 5.16 -24.22 8.38
C VAL A 144 6.65 -24.23 8.07
N ARG A 145 7.40 -23.34 8.71
CA ARG A 145 8.84 -23.13 8.54
C ARG A 145 9.61 -23.82 9.65
N PHE A 146 10.24 -24.95 9.33
CA PHE A 146 11.12 -25.66 10.26
C PHE A 146 10.47 -25.97 11.61
N GLY A 147 9.20 -26.39 11.59
CA GLY A 147 8.41 -26.69 12.78
C GLY A 147 7.66 -25.49 13.39
N ASN A 148 7.92 -24.27 12.92
CA ASN A 148 7.21 -23.07 13.35
C ASN A 148 6.17 -22.69 12.30
N ASP A 149 4.91 -22.52 12.72
CA ASP A 149 3.87 -21.98 11.85
C ASP A 149 3.90 -20.44 11.80
N VAL A 150 4.82 -19.80 12.49
CA VAL A 150 5.10 -18.36 12.43
C VAL A 150 6.54 -18.12 11.98
N TYR A 151 6.81 -16.89 11.58
CA TYR A 151 8.15 -16.37 11.38
C TYR A 151 8.21 -14.95 11.95
N TRP A 152 9.42 -14.43 12.11
CA TRP A 152 9.68 -13.18 12.83
C TRP A 152 10.21 -12.11 11.89
N ALA A 153 10.22 -10.86 12.34
CA ALA A 153 10.99 -9.78 11.71
C ALA A 153 12.33 -9.62 12.42
N GLN A 154 13.35 -9.14 11.71
CA GLN A 154 14.63 -8.79 12.32
C GLN A 154 15.22 -7.51 11.75
N ILE A 155 16.06 -6.86 12.57
CA ILE A 155 16.99 -5.80 12.16
C ILE A 155 18.40 -6.33 12.23
N LEU A 156 19.14 -6.23 11.14
CA LEU A 156 20.51 -6.71 10.98
C LEU A 156 21.50 -5.54 10.84
N VAL A 157 22.63 -5.62 11.55
CA VAL A 157 23.73 -4.65 11.50
C VAL A 157 25.08 -5.34 11.33
N PRO A 158 26.13 -4.65 10.86
CA PRO A 158 27.49 -5.20 10.89
C PRO A 158 27.91 -5.56 12.31
N ARG A 159 28.35 -6.81 12.53
CA ARG A 159 28.78 -7.29 13.86
C ARG A 159 29.99 -6.52 14.41
N ASP A 160 30.88 -6.05 13.55
CA ASP A 160 32.03 -5.21 13.89
C ASP A 160 31.73 -3.69 13.85
N GLY A 161 30.45 -3.31 13.74
CA GLY A 161 30.00 -1.93 13.64
C GLY A 161 29.70 -1.25 14.99
N ASP A 162 29.49 0.07 14.92
CA ASP A 162 29.19 0.90 16.09
C ASP A 162 27.72 0.83 16.56
N ILE A 163 26.84 0.11 15.85
CA ILE A 163 25.41 0.00 16.17
C ILE A 163 25.22 -1.22 17.07
N GLN A 164 24.86 -0.99 18.33
CA GLN A 164 24.78 -2.05 19.36
C GLN A 164 23.40 -2.12 20.03
N SER A 165 22.51 -1.19 19.69
CA SER A 165 21.16 -1.11 20.23
C SER A 165 20.19 -0.50 19.21
N LEU A 166 18.90 -0.68 19.46
CA LEU A 166 17.84 -0.05 18.67
C LEU A 166 17.95 1.49 18.63
N ALA A 167 18.43 2.12 19.70
CA ALA A 167 18.58 3.57 19.77
C ALA A 167 19.65 4.11 18.80
N ASP A 168 20.66 3.28 18.50
CA ASP A 168 21.78 3.64 17.61
C ASP A 168 21.37 3.70 16.13
N LEU A 169 20.17 3.24 15.79
CA LEU A 169 19.59 3.28 14.45
C LEU A 169 19.12 4.69 14.03
N ASN A 170 19.01 5.62 14.98
CA ASN A 170 18.56 6.99 14.71
C ASN A 170 19.48 7.69 13.70
N GLY A 171 18.88 8.20 12.63
CA GLY A 171 19.58 8.87 11.53
C GLY A 171 20.45 7.95 10.66
N LYS A 172 20.48 6.64 10.93
CA LYS A 172 21.21 5.65 10.14
C LYS A 172 20.43 5.28 8.87
N LYS A 173 21.16 4.92 7.82
CA LYS A 173 20.59 4.51 6.54
C LYS A 173 19.99 3.10 6.63
N TRP A 174 18.72 2.99 6.30
CA TRP A 174 17.92 1.76 6.42
C TRP A 174 17.72 1.09 5.06
N ALA A 175 18.20 -0.14 4.90
CA ALA A 175 17.83 -1.00 3.77
C ALA A 175 16.64 -1.92 4.11
N TYR A 176 15.64 -1.97 3.23
CA TYR A 176 14.49 -2.85 3.37
C TYR A 176 14.15 -3.52 2.03
N PRO A 177 13.46 -4.67 2.02
CA PRO A 177 13.21 -5.43 0.79
C PRO A 177 12.25 -4.73 -0.18
N ASP A 178 11.06 -4.38 0.29
CA ASP A 178 9.93 -3.83 -0.48
C ASP A 178 8.93 -3.25 0.54
N ALA A 179 8.23 -2.17 0.21
CA ALA A 179 7.24 -1.55 1.10
C ALA A 179 6.02 -2.46 1.42
N GLY A 180 5.73 -3.44 0.55
CA GLY A 180 4.74 -4.50 0.75
C GLY A 180 5.24 -5.67 1.60
N SER A 181 6.50 -5.66 2.05
CA SER A 181 7.06 -6.72 2.88
C SER A 181 6.52 -6.67 4.32
N THR A 182 6.02 -7.81 4.80
CA THR A 182 5.50 -7.91 6.18
C THR A 182 6.62 -7.80 7.21
N SER A 183 7.66 -8.63 7.14
CA SER A 183 8.77 -8.60 8.11
C SER A 183 9.82 -7.54 7.82
N GLY A 184 10.04 -7.23 6.54
CA GLY A 184 11.08 -6.29 6.14
C GLY A 184 10.66 -4.83 6.19
N TYR A 185 9.36 -4.52 6.22
CA TYR A 185 8.90 -3.14 6.23
C TYR A 185 7.80 -2.93 7.27
N LEU A 186 6.64 -3.58 7.10
CA LEU A 186 5.46 -3.34 7.94
C LEU A 186 5.72 -3.56 9.44
N ALA A 187 6.35 -4.68 9.82
CA ALA A 187 6.62 -5.01 11.22
C ALA A 187 7.73 -4.12 11.84
N ILE A 188 8.52 -3.44 11.01
CA ILE A 188 9.64 -2.60 11.44
C ILE A 188 9.18 -1.18 11.78
N LEU A 189 8.21 -0.64 11.04
CA LEU A 189 7.66 0.69 11.30
C LEU A 189 7.12 0.89 12.74
N PRO A 190 6.31 -0.01 13.32
CA PRO A 190 5.85 0.14 14.70
C PRO A 190 7.00 -0.02 15.70
N LEU A 191 7.96 -0.91 15.43
CA LEU A 191 9.17 -1.03 16.26
C LEU A 191 9.91 0.30 16.35
N PHE A 192 10.07 0.99 15.21
CA PHE A 192 10.66 2.31 15.18
C PHE A 192 9.82 3.34 15.94
N ALA A 193 8.51 3.38 15.71
CA ALA A 193 7.63 4.34 16.37
C ALA A 193 7.59 4.17 17.90
N GLU A 194 7.53 2.93 18.38
CA GLU A 194 7.48 2.59 19.81
C GLU A 194 8.78 2.93 20.54
N ASN A 195 9.91 2.80 19.85
CA ASN A 195 11.24 3.08 20.39
C ASN A 195 11.76 4.48 20.07
N GLY A 196 10.96 5.32 19.40
CA GLY A 196 11.36 6.69 19.01
C GLY A 196 12.55 6.71 18.05
N ILE A 197 12.60 5.77 17.11
CA ILE A 197 13.65 5.63 16.10
C ILE A 197 13.18 6.33 14.83
N GLU A 198 13.97 7.29 14.36
CA GLU A 198 13.80 7.97 13.09
C GLU A 198 14.99 7.61 12.19
N PRO A 199 14.86 6.60 11.29
CA PRO A 199 15.92 6.29 10.35
C PRO A 199 16.19 7.48 9.41
N GLY A 200 17.42 7.56 8.90
CA GLY A 200 17.86 8.61 7.98
C GLY A 200 17.41 8.34 6.55
N GLU A 201 18.38 8.14 5.65
CA GLU A 201 18.10 7.73 4.28
C GLU A 201 17.52 6.30 4.25
N THR A 202 16.66 6.00 3.28
CA THR A 202 16.13 4.65 3.09
C THR A 202 16.52 4.10 1.72
N LEU A 203 16.68 2.78 1.64
CA LEU A 203 17.03 2.03 0.43
C LEU A 203 16.11 0.84 0.26
N GLU A 204 15.26 0.88 -0.76
CA GLU A 204 14.47 -0.29 -1.19
C GLU A 204 15.34 -1.21 -2.05
N ALA A 205 15.58 -2.42 -1.56
CA ALA A 205 16.60 -3.32 -2.10
C ALA A 205 16.03 -4.48 -2.94
N GLY A 206 14.72 -4.48 -3.23
CA GLY A 206 14.07 -5.44 -4.12
C GLY A 206 14.02 -6.89 -3.61
N GLY A 207 14.10 -7.09 -2.29
CA GLY A 207 14.07 -8.41 -1.66
C GLY A 207 14.94 -8.51 -0.40
N HIS A 208 14.74 -9.57 0.40
CA HIS A 208 15.42 -9.71 1.69
C HIS A 208 16.93 -9.90 1.51
N THR A 209 17.33 -10.67 0.50
CA THR A 209 18.74 -10.86 0.14
C THR A 209 19.41 -9.55 -0.27
N GLY A 210 18.71 -8.70 -1.04
CA GLY A 210 19.20 -7.38 -1.43
C GLY A 210 19.41 -6.46 -0.23
N ALA A 211 18.48 -6.44 0.73
CA ALA A 211 18.59 -5.61 1.92
C ALA A 211 19.82 -5.99 2.76
N VAL A 212 20.03 -7.29 2.99
CA VAL A 212 21.22 -7.79 3.70
C VAL A 212 22.51 -7.46 2.95
N ARG A 213 22.51 -7.64 1.62
CA ARG A 213 23.66 -7.34 0.75
C ARG A 213 24.02 -5.84 0.80
N ALA A 214 23.03 -4.95 0.84
CA ALA A 214 23.28 -3.51 0.94
C ALA A 214 24.05 -3.13 2.21
N VAL A 215 23.78 -3.79 3.34
CA VAL A 215 24.56 -3.59 4.57
C VAL A 215 25.96 -4.16 4.43
N TYR A 216 26.08 -5.38 3.90
CA TYR A 216 27.38 -6.01 3.66
C TYR A 216 28.30 -5.17 2.77
N ASN A 217 27.73 -4.54 1.73
CA ASN A 217 28.47 -3.66 0.81
C ASN A 217 28.73 -2.25 1.38
N GLY A 218 28.22 -1.91 2.56
CA GLY A 218 28.29 -0.57 3.14
C GLY A 218 27.41 0.47 2.42
N GLU A 219 26.41 0.05 1.65
CA GLU A 219 25.45 0.90 0.97
C GLU A 219 24.33 1.39 1.92
N ALA A 220 24.11 0.67 3.02
CA ALA A 220 23.24 1.01 4.12
C ALA A 220 23.92 0.67 5.46
N ASP A 221 23.51 1.35 6.52
CA ASP A 221 24.05 1.14 7.87
C ASP A 221 23.43 -0.10 8.55
N PHE A 222 22.16 -0.38 8.24
CA PHE A 222 21.43 -1.52 8.76
C PHE A 222 20.31 -1.98 7.80
N ALA A 223 19.83 -3.20 7.98
CA ALA A 223 18.79 -3.79 7.15
C ALA A 223 17.67 -4.41 7.98
N SER A 224 16.51 -4.57 7.37
CA SER A 224 15.42 -5.37 7.93
C SER A 224 15.07 -6.56 7.03
N SER A 225 14.76 -7.70 7.65
CA SER A 225 14.40 -8.93 6.94
C SER A 225 13.45 -9.83 7.73
N PHE A 226 13.14 -11.01 7.18
CA PHE A 226 12.57 -12.08 7.98
C PHE A 226 13.64 -12.73 8.87
N PHE A 227 13.20 -13.26 10.01
CA PHE A 227 13.94 -14.14 10.89
C PHE A 227 13.29 -15.51 10.89
N SER A 228 14.13 -16.54 10.85
CA SER A 228 13.76 -17.92 11.14
C SER A 228 14.86 -18.49 12.03
N PRO A 229 14.52 -19.05 13.19
CA PRO A 229 15.53 -19.53 14.13
C PRO A 229 16.50 -20.50 13.46
N PRO A 230 17.81 -20.44 13.78
CA PRO A 230 18.76 -21.39 13.24
C PRO A 230 18.45 -22.81 13.73
N LEU A 231 18.77 -23.81 12.91
CA LEU A 231 18.71 -25.20 13.38
C LEU A 231 19.95 -25.50 14.22
N LYS A 232 19.72 -25.98 15.44
CA LYS A 232 20.76 -26.46 16.34
C LYS A 232 21.32 -27.81 15.87
N PRO A 233 22.51 -28.23 16.36
CA PRO A 233 23.09 -29.53 16.08
C PRO A 233 22.13 -30.68 16.38
N GLU A 234 22.31 -31.79 15.66
CA GLU A 234 21.46 -32.97 15.83
C GLU A 234 21.51 -33.49 17.29
N GLY A 235 20.33 -33.71 17.88
CA GLY A 235 20.19 -34.18 19.26
C GLY A 235 20.07 -33.05 20.30
N GLU A 236 20.22 -31.79 19.90
CA GLU A 236 19.88 -30.66 20.76
C GLU A 236 18.39 -30.31 20.71
N GLU A 237 17.91 -29.71 21.80
CA GLU A 237 16.54 -29.19 21.86
C GLU A 237 16.35 -28.05 20.84
N PRO A 238 15.29 -28.10 20.00
CA PRO A 238 15.01 -27.04 19.04
C PRO A 238 14.99 -25.65 19.70
N TRP A 239 15.30 -24.62 18.91
CA TRP A 239 15.18 -23.25 19.36
C TRP A 239 13.77 -22.97 19.90
N LYS A 240 13.70 -22.22 21.00
CA LYS A 240 12.45 -21.77 21.62
C LYS A 240 12.52 -20.28 21.91
N SER A 241 11.35 -19.65 22.02
CA SER A 241 11.26 -18.24 22.41
C SER A 241 12.01 -17.98 23.71
N GLY A 242 12.87 -16.96 23.71
CA GLY A 242 13.78 -16.61 24.80
C GLY A 242 15.18 -17.20 24.71
N ASP A 243 15.44 -18.15 23.80
CA ASP A 243 16.81 -18.51 23.41
C ASP A 243 17.46 -17.35 22.65
N ALA A 244 18.80 -17.34 22.59
CA ALA A 244 19.52 -16.37 21.76
C ALA A 244 19.02 -16.41 20.30
N PRO A 245 18.83 -15.25 19.66
CA PRO A 245 18.23 -15.19 18.33
C PRO A 245 19.17 -15.70 17.23
N ASP A 246 20.48 -15.72 17.48
CA ASP A 246 21.47 -16.12 16.47
C ASP A 246 22.32 -17.32 16.92
N ILE A 247 23.14 -17.81 15.99
CA ILE A 247 24.19 -18.80 16.25
C ILE A 247 25.17 -18.30 17.32
N PRO A 248 25.83 -19.21 18.07
CA PRO A 248 26.89 -18.85 19.01
C PRO A 248 28.04 -18.05 18.36
N ASP A 249 28.51 -17.02 19.06
CA ASP A 249 29.56 -16.12 18.56
C ASP A 249 30.89 -16.83 18.26
N ASP A 250 31.20 -17.90 18.97
CA ASP A 250 32.43 -18.68 18.75
C ASP A 250 32.40 -19.54 17.47
N LEU A 251 31.23 -19.69 16.84
CA LEU A 251 31.05 -20.45 15.60
C LEU A 251 31.09 -19.59 14.33
N ILE A 252 31.10 -18.27 14.47
CA ILE A 252 31.09 -17.31 13.36
C ILE A 252 32.18 -17.60 12.33
N ASP A 253 33.43 -17.74 12.78
CA ASP A 253 34.58 -17.92 11.90
C ASP A 253 34.52 -19.23 11.10
N SER A 254 33.62 -20.14 11.50
CA SER A 254 33.37 -21.42 10.82
C SER A 254 32.19 -21.36 9.84
N CYS A 255 31.53 -20.21 9.69
CA CYS A 255 30.42 -20.05 8.76
C CYS A 255 30.87 -20.23 7.31
N ALA A 256 30.28 -21.20 6.62
CA ALA A 256 30.56 -21.51 5.23
C ALA A 256 29.37 -22.22 4.56
N PRO A 257 29.32 -22.26 3.23
CA PRO A 257 28.37 -23.11 2.52
C PRO A 257 28.61 -24.58 2.86
N SER A 258 27.56 -25.38 2.91
CA SER A 258 27.68 -26.84 2.95
C SER A 258 28.42 -27.35 1.71
N GLU A 259 28.87 -28.61 1.76
CA GLU A 259 29.65 -29.23 0.67
C GLU A 259 28.92 -29.20 -0.69
N ASP A 260 27.59 -29.30 -0.68
CA ASP A 260 26.73 -29.19 -1.86
C ASP A 260 26.34 -27.74 -2.21
N GLY A 261 26.84 -26.76 -1.46
CA GLY A 261 26.54 -25.34 -1.61
C GLY A 261 25.09 -24.96 -1.27
N SER A 262 24.26 -25.85 -0.72
CA SER A 262 22.82 -25.59 -0.55
C SER A 262 22.43 -24.89 0.76
N LYS A 263 23.31 -24.87 1.76
CA LYS A 263 23.03 -24.36 3.12
C LYS A 263 24.17 -23.48 3.60
N LEU A 264 23.86 -22.48 4.44
CA LEU A 264 24.87 -21.78 5.25
C LEU A 264 24.97 -22.49 6.61
N MET A 265 26.16 -23.03 6.89
CA MET A 265 26.46 -23.80 8.09
C MET A 265 27.53 -23.07 8.91
N CYS A 266 27.38 -23.03 10.22
CA CYS A 266 28.36 -22.48 11.16
C CYS A 266 28.62 -23.53 12.23
N GLY A 267 29.72 -24.29 12.08
CA GLY A 267 29.87 -25.58 12.74
C GLY A 267 28.73 -26.51 12.33
N ASP A 268 28.04 -27.08 13.32
CA ASP A 268 26.87 -27.94 13.11
C ASP A 268 25.53 -27.17 13.11
N TRP A 269 25.56 -25.84 13.21
CA TRP A 269 24.37 -24.99 13.16
C TRP A 269 24.03 -24.59 11.73
N ARG A 270 22.73 -24.52 11.41
CA ARG A 270 22.25 -24.05 10.11
C ARG A 270 21.55 -22.70 10.23
N VAL A 271 22.02 -21.71 9.48
CA VAL A 271 21.37 -20.39 9.37
C VAL A 271 20.17 -20.50 8.41
N LEU A 272 19.04 -19.91 8.80
CA LEU A 272 17.76 -20.03 8.09
C LEU A 272 17.11 -18.70 7.69
N ASP A 273 17.71 -17.57 8.07
CA ASP A 273 17.22 -16.25 7.70
C ASP A 273 17.74 -15.79 6.32
N ALA A 274 17.57 -14.51 6.00
CA ALA A 274 17.96 -13.93 4.72
C ALA A 274 19.46 -14.07 4.38
N ARG A 275 20.35 -14.24 5.38
CA ARG A 275 21.79 -14.44 5.18
C ARG A 275 22.09 -15.76 4.46
N ALA A 276 21.25 -16.79 4.64
CA ALA A 276 21.41 -18.08 3.98
C ALA A 276 21.37 -17.98 2.44
N SER A 277 20.73 -16.94 1.89
CA SER A 277 20.70 -16.70 0.45
C SER A 277 21.99 -16.09 -0.09
N LEU A 278 22.83 -15.48 0.76
CA LEU A 278 24.12 -14.90 0.38
C LEU A 278 25.30 -15.86 0.53
N ARG A 279 25.06 -17.10 0.96
CA ARG A 279 26.11 -18.08 1.30
C ARG A 279 27.21 -18.24 0.24
N GLU A 280 26.91 -18.15 -1.06
CA GLU A 280 27.93 -18.29 -2.10
C GLU A 280 28.71 -16.99 -2.37
N GLU A 281 28.04 -15.84 -2.25
CA GLU A 281 28.61 -14.52 -2.57
C GLU A 281 29.36 -13.91 -1.39
N ALA A 282 28.85 -14.16 -0.19
CA ALA A 282 29.30 -13.59 1.06
C ALA A 282 28.99 -14.57 2.22
N PRO A 283 29.70 -15.71 2.28
CA PRO A 283 29.54 -16.72 3.34
C PRO A 283 29.87 -16.20 4.74
N ASP A 284 30.64 -15.11 4.78
CA ASP A 284 31.05 -14.34 5.94
C ASP A 284 30.06 -13.22 6.30
N VAL A 285 28.85 -13.19 5.71
CA VAL A 285 27.79 -12.26 6.15
C VAL A 285 27.39 -12.61 7.57
N ILE A 286 27.99 -11.88 8.50
CA ILE A 286 27.78 -12.00 9.92
C ILE A 286 27.21 -10.67 10.37
N LEU A 287 25.89 -10.57 10.30
CA LEU A 287 25.16 -9.45 10.83
C LEU A 287 24.44 -9.89 12.10
N ASP A 288 24.54 -9.08 13.14
CA ASP A 288 23.80 -9.32 14.37
C ASP A 288 22.36 -8.88 14.23
N PRO A 289 21.40 -9.74 14.59
CA PRO A 289 20.05 -9.28 14.84
C PRO A 289 20.08 -8.42 16.12
N ILE A 290 19.93 -7.09 15.98
CA ILE A 290 19.76 -6.21 17.15
C ILE A 290 18.42 -6.48 17.82
N GLU A 291 17.41 -6.82 17.04
CA GLU A 291 16.06 -7.13 17.50
C GLU A 291 15.46 -8.19 16.59
N SER A 292 14.83 -9.20 17.18
CA SER A 292 14.02 -10.19 16.49
C SER A 292 12.61 -10.14 17.04
N LEU A 293 11.70 -9.49 16.32
CA LEU A 293 10.33 -9.33 16.77
C LEU A 293 9.50 -10.57 16.46
N PRO A 294 8.94 -11.26 17.49
CA PRO A 294 7.83 -12.18 17.27
C PRO A 294 6.70 -11.47 16.59
N ILE A 295 6.46 -11.86 15.34
CA ILE A 295 5.13 -11.78 14.78
C ILE A 295 4.38 -12.96 15.38
N GLU A 296 4.09 -12.88 16.68
CA GLU A 296 3.01 -13.67 17.24
C GLU A 296 1.74 -12.98 16.76
N PRO A 297 0.95 -13.60 15.86
CA PRO A 297 -0.41 -13.15 15.69
C PRO A 297 -1.09 -13.44 17.02
N GLU A 298 -1.10 -12.47 17.93
CA GLU A 298 -2.27 -12.28 18.76
C GLU A 298 -3.40 -12.06 17.75
N PHE A 299 -4.05 -13.14 17.35
CA PHE A 299 -5.37 -13.07 16.78
C PHE A 299 -6.20 -12.41 17.88
N TYR A 300 -6.25 -11.08 17.84
CA TYR A 300 -7.25 -10.30 18.52
C TYR A 300 -8.57 -10.82 17.97
N ALA A 301 -9.12 -11.78 18.70
CA ALA A 301 -10.47 -12.24 18.50
C ALA A 301 -11.36 -11.00 18.37
N MET A 302 -12.40 -11.07 17.54
CA MET A 302 -13.33 -9.97 17.27
C MET A 302 -13.88 -9.32 18.56
N ASP A 303 -13.75 -10.01 19.68
CA ASP A 303 -13.89 -9.67 21.08
C ASP A 303 -13.12 -8.39 21.51
N ALA A 304 -11.97 -8.07 20.91
CA ALA A 304 -11.10 -6.96 21.29
C ALA A 304 -11.35 -5.64 20.51
N GLY A 305 -12.22 -5.67 19.50
CA GLY A 305 -12.54 -4.50 18.67
C GLY A 305 -11.66 -4.31 17.44
N ASN A 306 -11.73 -3.13 16.83
CA ASN A 306 -10.99 -2.79 15.60
C ASN A 306 -9.48 -2.68 15.91
N TRP A 307 -8.65 -3.38 15.13
CA TRP A 307 -7.20 -3.40 15.30
C TRP A 307 -6.54 -2.05 14.92
N GLY A 308 -7.11 -1.31 13.96
CA GLY A 308 -6.55 -0.06 13.45
C GLY A 308 -6.32 1.00 14.54
N PRO A 309 -7.31 1.29 15.41
CA PRO A 309 -7.12 2.19 16.55
C PRO A 309 -6.03 1.77 17.54
N THR A 310 -5.80 0.48 17.74
CA THR A 310 -4.73 -0.02 18.62
C THR A 310 -3.37 0.11 17.95
N TYR A 311 -3.27 -0.27 16.68
CA TYR A 311 -2.06 -0.17 15.86
C TYR A 311 -1.58 1.28 15.67
N LEU A 312 -2.51 2.21 15.41
CA LEU A 312 -2.19 3.62 15.19
C LEU A 312 -1.89 4.40 16.49
N GLY A 313 -1.83 3.73 17.64
CA GLY A 313 -1.64 4.40 18.93
C GLY A 313 -2.83 5.25 19.37
N VAL A 314 -3.95 5.14 18.66
CA VAL A 314 -5.12 6.01 18.75
C VAL A 314 -5.87 5.73 20.06
N ASN A 315 -6.01 4.46 20.44
CA ASN A 315 -6.62 4.05 21.71
C ASN A 315 -5.85 4.57 22.94
N GLN A 316 -4.52 4.57 22.90
CA GLN A 316 -3.65 5.03 23.98
C GLN A 316 -3.64 6.55 24.13
N ARG A 317 -3.99 7.29 23.07
CA ARG A 317 -3.99 8.77 23.01
C ARG A 317 -5.38 9.37 22.98
N ILE A 318 -6.42 8.59 23.30
CA ILE A 318 -7.81 9.00 23.16
C ILE A 318 -8.12 10.31 23.90
N ASP A 319 -7.61 10.47 25.11
CA ASP A 319 -7.83 11.68 25.93
C ASP A 319 -7.07 12.88 25.36
N GLU A 320 -5.87 12.66 24.82
CA GLU A 320 -5.11 13.70 24.13
C GLU A 320 -5.85 14.15 22.87
N VAL A 321 -6.26 13.23 22.02
CA VAL A 321 -7.02 13.50 20.79
C VAL A 321 -8.30 14.27 21.11
N ARG A 322 -9.07 13.84 22.11
CA ARG A 322 -10.29 14.54 22.55
C ARG A 322 -10.01 15.93 23.09
N SER A 323 -8.93 16.11 23.85
CA SER A 323 -8.55 17.43 24.39
C SER A 323 -8.09 18.41 23.31
N ARG A 324 -7.51 17.90 22.21
CA ARG A 324 -6.96 18.68 21.10
C ARG A 324 -7.97 18.91 19.98
N ALA A 325 -8.96 18.05 19.82
CA ALA A 325 -10.04 18.20 18.86
C ALA A 325 -10.97 19.37 19.26
N LYS A 326 -10.73 20.55 18.70
CA LYS A 326 -11.48 21.78 19.05
C LYS A 326 -12.71 22.05 18.17
N ARG A 327 -12.88 21.30 17.08
CA ARG A 327 -13.94 21.52 16.07
C ARG A 327 -14.68 20.21 15.82
N PRO A 328 -16.01 20.25 15.63
CA PRO A 328 -16.75 19.11 15.12
C PRO A 328 -16.28 18.79 13.69
N VAL A 329 -16.26 17.51 13.34
CA VAL A 329 -15.75 17.06 12.03
C VAL A 329 -16.89 16.57 11.15
N VAL A 330 -16.88 16.96 9.87
CA VAL A 330 -17.76 16.40 8.83
C VAL A 330 -16.90 15.75 7.76
N VAL A 331 -17.25 14.52 7.39
CA VAL A 331 -16.59 13.79 6.30
C VAL A 331 -17.59 13.58 5.17
N PHE A 332 -17.34 14.16 4.00
CA PHE A 332 -18.04 13.80 2.77
C PHE A 332 -17.42 12.54 2.18
N ILE A 333 -18.22 11.49 2.00
CA ILE A 333 -17.77 10.19 1.50
C ILE A 333 -18.28 10.03 0.07
N PHE A 334 -17.37 10.18 -0.90
CA PHE A 334 -17.66 10.04 -2.33
C PHE A 334 -17.49 8.58 -2.74
N ASP A 335 -18.59 7.87 -2.94
CA ASP A 335 -18.59 6.42 -3.05
C ASP A 335 -19.93 5.89 -3.63
N THR A 336 -20.29 4.65 -3.33
CA THR A 336 -21.49 3.93 -3.76
C THR A 336 -22.74 4.22 -2.94
N GLY A 337 -22.67 5.04 -1.89
CA GLY A 337 -23.80 5.31 -0.97
C GLY A 337 -24.22 6.78 -0.99
N GLY A 338 -25.53 7.01 -0.99
CA GLY A 338 -26.15 8.36 -0.91
C GLY A 338 -26.93 8.59 0.39
N CYS A 339 -27.11 7.54 1.18
CA CYS A 339 -27.66 7.53 2.54
C CYS A 339 -27.21 6.25 3.26
N TYR A 340 -27.14 6.28 4.59
CA TYR A 340 -26.82 5.12 5.43
C TYR A 340 -27.99 4.78 6.36
N ASP A 341 -28.47 3.54 6.31
CA ASP A 341 -29.49 3.00 7.24
C ASP A 341 -28.90 1.90 8.16
N HIS A 342 -27.58 1.74 8.15
CA HIS A 342 -26.93 0.72 8.97
C HIS A 342 -27.01 1.10 10.46
N PRO A 343 -27.45 0.20 11.37
CA PRO A 343 -27.65 0.52 12.79
C PRO A 343 -26.41 1.11 13.48
N LEU A 344 -25.22 0.61 13.11
CA LEU A 344 -23.94 1.06 13.67
C LEU A 344 -23.47 2.44 13.15
N LEU A 345 -24.14 3.00 12.14
CA LEU A 345 -23.86 4.33 11.59
C LEU A 345 -24.92 5.37 12.00
N SER A 346 -26.04 4.95 12.59
CA SER A 346 -27.17 5.83 12.92
C SER A 346 -26.82 7.06 13.78
N GLY A 347 -25.79 6.96 14.62
CA GLY A 347 -25.31 8.06 15.46
C GLY A 347 -24.43 9.10 14.75
N VAL A 348 -23.90 8.78 13.56
CA VAL A 348 -22.92 9.60 12.83
C VAL A 348 -23.36 9.94 11.41
N ALA A 349 -24.25 9.17 10.80
CA ALA A 349 -24.77 9.44 9.46
C ALA A 349 -25.55 10.75 9.42
N TRP A 350 -25.28 11.57 8.40
CA TRP A 350 -25.98 12.82 8.13
C TRP A 350 -26.66 12.76 6.77
N ASN A 351 -27.65 11.87 6.66
CA ASN A 351 -28.35 11.56 5.41
C ASN A 351 -29.09 12.78 4.81
N ASP A 352 -29.45 13.79 5.60
CA ASP A 352 -30.08 15.02 5.10
C ASP A 352 -29.20 15.80 4.12
N LEU A 353 -27.87 15.68 4.26
CA LEU A 353 -26.87 16.22 3.32
C LEU A 353 -26.41 15.19 2.29
N GLY A 354 -26.86 13.94 2.40
CA GLY A 354 -26.49 12.88 1.46
C GLY A 354 -27.15 13.07 0.09
N ARG A 355 -26.44 12.81 -1.00
CA ARG A 355 -26.91 13.08 -2.38
C ARG A 355 -26.49 11.99 -3.35
N VAL A 356 -27.25 11.86 -4.44
CA VAL A 356 -27.03 10.90 -5.53
C VAL A 356 -26.77 11.62 -6.83
N PHE A 357 -25.67 11.26 -7.49
CA PHE A 357 -25.23 11.84 -8.78
C PHE A 357 -25.21 10.79 -9.90
N THR A 358 -25.34 9.51 -9.58
CA THR A 358 -25.30 8.39 -10.55
C THR A 358 -26.55 8.28 -11.42
N GLY A 359 -27.60 9.04 -11.12
CA GLY A 359 -28.91 8.94 -11.76
C GLY A 359 -29.78 7.78 -11.26
N GLU A 360 -29.30 6.98 -10.30
CA GLU A 360 -30.09 5.94 -9.65
C GLU A 360 -31.21 6.55 -8.79
N SER A 361 -32.37 5.87 -8.73
CA SER A 361 -33.56 6.38 -8.06
C SER A 361 -33.52 6.28 -6.54
N ASP A 362 -32.61 5.47 -5.99
CA ASP A 362 -32.43 5.31 -4.55
C ASP A 362 -31.08 5.86 -4.09
N CYS A 363 -31.02 6.21 -2.81
CA CYS A 363 -29.80 6.64 -2.14
C CYS A 363 -29.04 5.49 -1.47
N ALA A 364 -29.56 4.26 -1.54
CA ALA A 364 -29.00 3.15 -0.81
C ALA A 364 -27.62 2.79 -1.35
N ASP A 365 -26.78 2.26 -0.45
CA ASP A 365 -25.51 1.68 -0.83
C ASP A 365 -25.72 0.21 -1.26
N GLY A 366 -26.09 -0.01 -2.51
CA GLY A 366 -26.33 -1.36 -3.05
C GLY A 366 -25.06 -2.16 -3.32
N HIS A 367 -23.88 -1.52 -3.34
CA HIS A 367 -22.59 -2.21 -3.44
C HIS A 367 -22.01 -2.58 -2.07
N GLY A 368 -22.27 -1.76 -1.04
CA GLY A 368 -21.75 -1.95 0.32
C GLY A 368 -20.39 -1.31 0.59
N HIS A 369 -19.72 -0.75 -0.42
CA HIS A 369 -18.38 -0.17 -0.26
C HIS A 369 -18.44 1.12 0.56
N SER A 370 -19.37 2.02 0.25
CA SER A 370 -19.57 3.25 1.02
C SER A 370 -19.88 3.02 2.50
N THR A 371 -20.68 2.00 2.81
CA THR A 371 -21.04 1.61 4.17
C THR A 371 -19.84 1.01 4.91
N HIS A 372 -19.03 0.21 4.21
CA HIS A 372 -17.77 -0.31 4.74
C HIS A 372 -16.79 0.82 5.08
N VAL A 373 -16.61 1.78 4.17
CA VAL A 373 -15.78 2.98 4.37
C VAL A 373 -16.29 3.83 5.54
N ALA A 374 -17.60 4.11 5.59
CA ALA A 374 -18.22 4.82 6.71
C ALA A 374 -18.00 4.09 8.05
N GLY A 375 -17.97 2.75 8.01
CA GLY A 375 -17.67 1.90 9.14
C GLY A 375 -16.25 2.09 9.69
N ILE A 376 -15.25 2.06 8.81
CA ILE A 376 -13.84 2.32 9.16
C ILE A 376 -13.69 3.70 9.80
N ILE A 377 -14.39 4.71 9.27
CA ILE A 377 -14.28 6.08 9.75
C ILE A 377 -14.93 6.21 11.14
N ALA A 378 -16.21 5.86 11.31
CA ALA A 378 -16.92 6.21 12.53
C ALA A 378 -18.05 5.24 12.95
N ALA A 379 -18.04 3.97 12.55
CA ALA A 379 -19.01 3.01 13.09
C ALA A 379 -18.95 2.93 14.62
N ASN A 380 -20.11 2.69 15.21
CA ASN A 380 -20.26 2.63 16.65
C ASN A 380 -21.21 1.50 17.04
N SER A 381 -20.69 0.57 17.84
CA SER A 381 -21.51 -0.39 18.57
C SER A 381 -21.79 0.16 19.98
N PRO A 382 -22.92 -0.18 20.62
CA PRO A 382 -23.19 0.24 22.00
C PRO A 382 -22.01 -0.10 22.94
N GLY A 383 -21.37 0.94 23.48
CA GLY A 383 -20.21 0.79 24.38
C GLY A 383 -18.87 0.51 23.70
N GLN A 384 -18.81 0.41 22.36
CA GLN A 384 -17.58 0.08 21.63
C GLN A 384 -17.44 0.93 20.36
N PRO A 385 -16.51 1.92 20.35
CA PRO A 385 -16.19 2.65 19.13
C PRO A 385 -15.48 1.71 18.15
N LEU A 386 -16.08 1.48 16.98
CA LEU A 386 -15.51 0.59 15.96
C LEU A 386 -14.68 1.40 14.94
N GLY A 387 -15.17 2.56 14.52
CA GLY A 387 -14.45 3.42 13.59
C GLY A 387 -13.33 4.22 14.26
N ILE A 388 -12.23 4.45 13.53
CA ILE A 388 -11.02 5.09 14.05
C ILE A 388 -11.30 6.51 14.57
N ALA A 389 -12.08 7.29 13.83
CA ALA A 389 -12.41 8.66 14.18
C ALA A 389 -13.56 8.77 15.19
N ARG A 390 -14.14 7.65 15.65
CA ARG A 390 -15.28 7.66 16.58
C ARG A 390 -14.94 8.28 17.94
N MET A 391 -13.65 8.35 18.28
CA MET A 391 -13.21 9.00 19.50
C MET A 391 -13.27 10.52 19.50
N LEU A 392 -13.41 11.14 18.33
CA LEU A 392 -13.65 12.57 18.23
C LEU A 392 -14.94 12.95 18.98
N PRO A 393 -14.99 14.14 19.60
CA PRO A 393 -16.15 14.56 20.38
C PRO A 393 -17.41 14.65 19.50
N GLU A 394 -17.25 15.06 18.25
CA GLU A 394 -18.34 15.12 17.28
C GLU A 394 -17.81 14.83 15.87
N ILE A 395 -18.39 13.82 15.22
CA ILE A 395 -18.13 13.47 13.83
C ILE A 395 -19.44 13.14 13.12
N ARG A 396 -19.58 13.63 11.89
CA ARG A 396 -20.70 13.35 11.00
C ARG A 396 -20.22 12.87 9.63
N LEU A 397 -20.93 11.90 9.06
CA LEU A 397 -20.63 11.32 7.76
C LEU A 397 -21.71 11.69 6.75
N VAL A 398 -21.33 12.32 5.64
CA VAL A 398 -22.23 12.72 4.56
C VAL A 398 -21.99 11.81 3.35
N PRO A 399 -22.91 10.88 3.03
CA PRO A 399 -22.77 10.01 1.88
C PRO A 399 -23.04 10.74 0.56
N VAL A 400 -22.09 10.68 -0.38
CA VAL A 400 -22.17 11.32 -1.70
C VAL A 400 -22.01 10.23 -2.76
N LYS A 401 -23.13 9.77 -3.33
CA LYS A 401 -23.16 8.65 -4.28
C LYS A 401 -22.71 9.12 -5.66
N VAL A 402 -21.46 8.84 -6.00
CA VAL A 402 -20.83 9.13 -7.30
C VAL A 402 -20.37 7.88 -8.03
N LEU A 403 -20.46 6.72 -7.37
CA LEU A 403 -20.34 5.38 -7.94
C LEU A 403 -21.70 4.67 -7.84
N ASN A 404 -22.07 3.92 -8.87
CA ASN A 404 -23.34 3.21 -8.91
C ASN A 404 -23.30 1.91 -8.06
N ASN A 405 -24.41 1.18 -8.00
CA ASN A 405 -24.49 -0.09 -7.25
C ASN A 405 -23.55 -1.21 -7.76
N SER A 406 -22.90 -1.03 -8.90
CA SER A 406 -21.85 -1.93 -9.42
C SER A 406 -20.43 -1.41 -9.18
N GLY A 407 -20.26 -0.33 -8.40
CA GLY A 407 -18.95 0.25 -8.10
C GLY A 407 -18.39 1.16 -9.21
N SER A 408 -19.17 1.41 -10.26
CA SER A 408 -18.72 2.17 -11.43
C SER A 408 -19.13 3.64 -11.35
N GLY A 409 -18.21 4.55 -11.69
CA GLY A 409 -18.43 5.98 -11.68
C GLY A 409 -18.15 6.66 -13.02
N SER A 410 -18.57 7.91 -13.15
CA SER A 410 -18.14 8.79 -14.24
C SER A 410 -17.50 10.06 -13.67
N TYR A 411 -16.53 10.64 -14.38
CA TYR A 411 -15.90 11.88 -13.95
C TYR A 411 -16.89 13.04 -13.80
N SER A 412 -17.96 13.06 -14.61
CA SER A 412 -19.04 14.05 -14.46
C SER A 412 -19.76 13.92 -13.12
N TRP A 413 -20.12 12.71 -12.70
CA TRP A 413 -20.79 12.49 -11.41
C TRP A 413 -19.90 12.88 -10.25
N ILE A 414 -18.62 12.52 -10.30
CA ILE A 414 -17.63 12.89 -9.28
C ILE A 414 -17.46 14.41 -9.23
N THR A 415 -17.41 15.08 -10.38
CA THR A 415 -17.29 16.54 -10.48
C THR A 415 -18.50 17.25 -9.89
N GLU A 416 -19.72 16.81 -10.24
CA GLU A 416 -20.96 17.37 -9.72
C GLU A 416 -21.11 17.15 -8.22
N GLY A 417 -20.78 15.94 -7.74
CA GLY A 417 -20.73 15.64 -6.32
C GLY A 417 -19.74 16.53 -5.58
N THR A 418 -18.55 16.73 -6.14
CA THR A 418 -17.50 17.58 -5.54
C THR A 418 -17.96 19.04 -5.45
N LYS A 419 -18.56 19.58 -6.52
CA LYS A 419 -19.10 20.94 -6.51
C LYS A 419 -20.21 21.10 -5.46
N TYR A 420 -21.12 20.13 -5.37
CA TYR A 420 -22.15 20.11 -4.33
C TYR A 420 -21.53 20.13 -2.92
N ALA A 421 -20.52 19.29 -2.68
CA ALA A 421 -19.83 19.25 -1.41
C ALA A 421 -19.10 20.58 -1.11
N ASN A 422 -18.45 21.22 -2.09
CA ASN A 422 -17.81 22.53 -1.93
C ASN A 422 -18.80 23.60 -1.46
N GLU A 423 -20.00 23.62 -2.02
CA GLU A 423 -21.05 24.54 -1.56
C GLU A 423 -21.49 24.27 -0.12
N GLN A 424 -21.60 23.00 0.29
CA GLN A 424 -21.95 22.67 1.67
C GLN A 424 -20.79 22.92 2.63
N ALA A 425 -19.56 22.60 2.22
CA ALA A 425 -18.35 22.78 3.00
C ALA A 425 -18.15 24.26 3.38
N LYS A 426 -18.39 25.19 2.46
CA LYS A 426 -18.34 26.64 2.74
C LYS A 426 -19.27 27.03 3.90
N LYS A 427 -20.49 26.48 3.94
CA LYS A 427 -21.46 26.72 5.03
C LYS A 427 -21.01 26.07 6.34
N LEU A 428 -20.62 24.79 6.28
CA LEU A 428 -20.17 24.02 7.44
C LEU A 428 -18.91 24.63 8.08
N ILE A 429 -17.94 25.09 7.27
CA ILE A 429 -16.74 25.77 7.75
C ILE A 429 -17.11 27.08 8.45
N ALA A 430 -18.04 27.86 7.89
CA ALA A 430 -18.55 29.08 8.52
C ALA A 430 -19.29 28.81 9.84
N GLU A 431 -19.93 27.64 9.97
CA GLU A 431 -20.55 27.13 11.20
C GLU A 431 -19.54 26.53 12.20
N GLY A 432 -18.26 26.45 11.84
CA GLY A 432 -17.18 26.02 12.71
C GLY A 432 -16.76 24.55 12.54
N TYR A 433 -17.36 23.80 11.63
CA TYR A 433 -16.95 22.42 11.34
C TYR A 433 -15.60 22.38 10.63
N PHE A 434 -14.82 21.35 10.93
CA PHE A 434 -13.69 20.93 10.10
C PHE A 434 -14.19 19.93 9.06
N VAL A 435 -13.99 20.21 7.77
CA VAL A 435 -14.56 19.43 6.69
C VAL A 435 -13.47 18.59 6.00
N ILE A 436 -13.77 17.32 5.78
CA ILE A 436 -12.89 16.34 5.13
C ILE A 436 -13.62 15.76 3.92
N TYR A 437 -12.88 15.55 2.83
CA TYR A 437 -13.36 14.90 1.62
C TYR A 437 -12.66 13.54 1.51
N ASN A 438 -13.45 12.47 1.52
CA ASN A 438 -12.97 11.11 1.39
C ASN A 438 -13.39 10.56 0.02
N TYR A 439 -12.46 10.56 -0.93
CA TYR A 439 -12.64 9.94 -2.23
C TYR A 439 -12.21 8.48 -2.17
N SER A 440 -13.16 7.58 -1.90
CA SER A 440 -12.91 6.14 -1.88
C SER A 440 -13.12 5.56 -3.27
N LEU A 441 -12.36 6.07 -4.23
CA LEU A 441 -12.52 5.78 -5.65
C LEU A 441 -11.19 5.94 -6.40
N GLY A 442 -11.02 5.19 -7.49
CA GLY A 442 -9.85 5.23 -8.37
C GLY A 442 -10.23 5.59 -9.81
N GLY A 443 -9.27 6.09 -10.59
CA GLY A 443 -9.47 6.46 -12.00
C GLY A 443 -8.15 6.51 -12.78
N GLY A 444 -8.23 6.32 -14.10
CA GLY A 444 -7.06 6.11 -14.96
C GLY A 444 -6.65 7.31 -15.84
N SER A 445 -7.19 8.51 -15.62
CA SER A 445 -6.90 9.67 -16.49
C SER A 445 -7.19 11.02 -15.83
N SER A 446 -6.48 12.08 -16.24
CA SER A 446 -6.73 13.46 -15.81
C SER A 446 -8.02 14.01 -16.44
N TYR A 447 -8.87 14.68 -15.64
CA TYR A 447 -10.09 15.32 -16.11
C TYR A 447 -10.19 16.75 -15.56
N ALA A 448 -9.94 17.74 -16.43
CA ALA A 448 -9.79 19.14 -16.02
C ALA A 448 -10.98 19.71 -15.21
N PRO A 449 -12.26 19.43 -15.51
CA PRO A 449 -13.36 19.92 -14.70
C PRO A 449 -13.38 19.39 -13.26
N LEU A 450 -12.87 18.17 -13.04
CA LEU A 450 -12.72 17.61 -11.69
C LEU A 450 -11.52 18.23 -10.97
N GLU A 451 -10.40 18.45 -11.67
CA GLU A 451 -9.24 19.15 -11.11
C GLU A 451 -9.59 20.57 -10.65
N ASP A 452 -10.40 21.29 -11.44
CA ASP A 452 -10.85 22.63 -11.06
C ASP A 452 -11.80 22.60 -9.85
N ALA A 453 -12.64 21.56 -9.74
CA ALA A 453 -13.49 21.37 -8.56
C ALA A 453 -12.67 21.04 -7.30
N PHE A 454 -11.55 20.31 -7.43
CA PHE A 454 -10.61 20.08 -6.33
C PHE A 454 -9.90 21.37 -5.92
N LYS A 455 -9.41 22.16 -6.88
CA LYS A 455 -8.79 23.48 -6.58
C LYS A 455 -9.77 24.42 -5.87
N GLU A 456 -11.06 24.38 -6.20
CA GLU A 456 -12.06 25.16 -5.47
C GLU A 456 -12.26 24.68 -4.02
N ALA A 457 -12.10 23.38 -3.75
CA ALA A 457 -12.21 22.82 -2.40
C ALA A 457 -11.04 23.24 -1.49
N GLU A 458 -9.87 23.54 -2.07
CA GLU A 458 -8.67 23.99 -1.37
C GLU A 458 -8.67 25.49 -1.03
N ALA A 459 -9.55 26.27 -1.65
CA ALA A 459 -9.65 27.73 -1.54
C ALA A 459 -10.63 28.18 -0.45
#